data_AF-A0A9C8TZG7-F1
#
_entry.id   AF-A0A9C8TZG7-F1
#
_cell.length_a   1.000
_cell.length_b   1.000
_cell.length_c   1.000
_cell.angle_alpha   90.00
_cell.angle_beta   90.00
_cell.angle_gamma   90.00
#
_symmetry.space_group_name_H-M   'P 1'
#
loop_
_entity.id
_entity.type
_entity.pdbx_description
1 polymer ?
#
loop_
_entity_poly.entity_id
_entity_poly.type
_entity_poly.pdbx_seq_one_letter_code
_entity_poly.pdbx_strand_id
1 'polypeptide(L)'
;MVDTIESFVAKLQADGVDAGRQEAEKLRADASAEADKILAAAKADADKILAHAKTQADDLLARGKTELSLAARDAVLKLQDALAQGLQAIVAQAIREPMKDAQFVGKLLHEIIMLYLQDLRDNKEVMNINVPESMRTELTDWAMREIGQATIDGIRGSINLQGALAGAGFEFTVSGATVEVTPESVTSTLTDLVGPKLRELLTAKPDED
;
A
#
# COMPACT_ATOMS: atom_id res chain seq x y z
N MET A 1 23.50 -25.86 -110.28
CA MET A 1 24.01 -25.49 -108.94
C MET A 1 23.62 -24.04 -108.70
N VAL A 2 22.43 -23.81 -108.13
CA VAL A 2 21.93 -22.46 -107.73
C VAL A 2 21.65 -22.41 -106.22
N ASP A 3 21.93 -23.49 -105.49
CA ASP A 3 21.56 -23.68 -104.08
C ASP A 3 22.37 -22.90 -103.03
N THR A 4 23.31 -22.03 -103.40
CA THR A 4 24.34 -21.58 -102.45
C THR A 4 24.06 -20.26 -101.72
N ILE A 5 23.22 -19.37 -102.24
CA ILE A 5 22.92 -18.07 -101.58
C ILE A 5 21.61 -18.15 -100.78
N GLU A 6 20.54 -18.71 -101.36
CA GLU A 6 19.25 -18.84 -100.66
C GLU A 6 19.36 -19.76 -99.44
N SER A 7 20.12 -20.85 -99.53
CA SER A 7 20.39 -21.72 -98.37
C SER A 7 21.21 -21.02 -97.28
N PHE A 8 22.11 -20.11 -97.64
CA PHE A 8 22.91 -19.35 -96.69
C PHE A 8 22.08 -18.27 -95.97
N VAL A 9 21.19 -17.59 -96.69
CA VAL A 9 20.24 -16.62 -96.12
C VAL A 9 19.23 -17.31 -95.21
N ALA A 10 18.68 -18.46 -95.62
CA ALA A 10 17.77 -19.24 -94.80
C ALA A 10 18.45 -19.75 -93.53
N LYS A 11 19.71 -20.21 -93.63
CA LYS A 11 20.50 -20.64 -92.47
C LYS A 11 20.84 -19.48 -91.53
N LEU A 12 21.23 -18.32 -92.07
CA LEU A 12 21.49 -17.11 -91.27
C LEU A 12 20.24 -16.62 -90.53
N GLN A 13 19.07 -16.67 -91.18
CA GLN A 13 17.79 -16.35 -90.53
C GLN A 13 17.45 -17.36 -89.44
N ALA A 14 17.63 -18.66 -89.68
CA ALA A 14 17.41 -19.70 -88.67
C ALA A 14 18.34 -19.52 -87.47
N ASP A 15 19.64 -19.33 -87.70
CA ASP A 15 20.64 -19.09 -86.65
C ASP A 15 20.32 -17.81 -85.84
N GLY A 16 19.85 -16.75 -86.50
CA GLY A 16 19.42 -15.51 -85.84
C GLY A 16 18.14 -15.67 -85.01
N VAL A 17 17.17 -16.44 -85.49
CA VAL A 17 15.93 -16.74 -84.76
C VAL A 17 16.21 -17.64 -83.56
N ASP A 18 17.09 -18.63 -83.70
CA ASP A 18 17.47 -19.54 -82.62
C ASP A 18 18.29 -18.82 -81.55
N ALA A 19 19.24 -17.96 -81.94
CA ALA A 19 19.97 -17.10 -81.00
C ALA A 19 19.03 -16.15 -80.25
N GLY A 20 18.06 -15.54 -80.96
CA GLY A 20 17.06 -14.67 -80.35
C GLY A 20 16.13 -15.42 -79.38
N ARG A 21 15.75 -16.67 -79.70
CA ARG A 21 14.98 -17.52 -78.78
C ARG A 21 15.77 -17.87 -77.54
N GLN A 22 17.04 -18.25 -77.67
CA GLN A 22 17.89 -18.54 -76.51
C GLN A 22 18.03 -17.35 -75.57
N GLU A 23 18.29 -16.15 -76.10
CA GLU A 23 18.39 -14.95 -75.27
C GLU A 23 17.05 -14.56 -74.64
N ALA A 24 15.92 -14.74 -75.34
CA ALA A 24 14.60 -14.50 -74.78
C ALA A 24 14.24 -15.50 -73.65
N GLU A 25 14.60 -16.78 -73.80
CA GLU A 25 14.42 -17.79 -72.76
C GLU A 25 15.29 -17.50 -71.55
N LYS A 26 16.55 -17.12 -71.77
CA LYS A 26 17.47 -16.71 -70.70
C LYS A 26 16.94 -15.49 -69.94
N LEU A 27 16.49 -14.46 -70.64
CA LEU A 27 15.90 -13.27 -70.01
C LEU A 27 14.64 -13.61 -69.20
N ARG A 28 13.78 -14.51 -69.70
CA ARG A 28 12.62 -15.01 -68.96
C ARG A 28 13.03 -15.78 -67.71
N ALA A 29 14.04 -16.63 -67.80
CA ALA A 29 14.54 -17.40 -66.67
C ALA A 29 15.12 -16.47 -65.59
N ASP A 30 15.93 -15.49 -65.98
CA ASP A 30 16.53 -14.51 -65.08
C ASP A 30 15.45 -13.64 -64.40
N ALA A 31 14.45 -13.17 -65.15
CA ALA A 31 13.34 -12.39 -64.61
C ALA A 31 12.48 -13.22 -63.64
N SER A 32 12.22 -14.50 -63.94
CA SER A 32 11.50 -15.41 -63.03
C SER A 32 12.29 -15.63 -61.75
N ALA A 33 13.60 -15.87 -61.85
CA ALA A 33 14.45 -16.08 -60.70
C ALA A 33 14.51 -14.85 -59.79
N GLU A 34 14.55 -13.64 -60.36
CA GLU A 34 14.53 -12.40 -59.58
C GLU A 34 13.17 -12.15 -58.92
N ALA A 35 12.06 -12.43 -59.63
CA ALA A 35 10.73 -12.36 -59.05
C ALA A 35 10.57 -13.32 -57.86
N ASP A 36 11.08 -14.54 -57.97
CA ASP A 36 11.06 -15.54 -56.90
C ASP A 36 11.90 -15.08 -55.69
N LYS A 37 13.06 -14.46 -55.91
CA LYS A 37 13.86 -13.86 -54.84
C LYS A 37 13.13 -12.72 -54.13
N ILE A 38 12.50 -11.82 -54.87
CA ILE A 38 11.73 -10.71 -54.29
C ILE A 38 10.58 -11.26 -53.44
N LEU A 39 9.84 -12.26 -53.95
CA LEU A 39 8.77 -12.91 -53.21
C LEU A 39 9.27 -13.62 -51.96
N ALA A 40 10.41 -14.31 -52.03
CA ALA A 40 11.03 -14.96 -50.88
C ALA A 40 11.46 -13.95 -49.81
N ALA A 41 12.09 -12.84 -50.22
CA ALA A 41 12.49 -11.76 -49.32
C ALA A 41 11.27 -11.10 -48.65
N ALA A 42 10.23 -10.78 -49.44
CA ALA A 42 8.99 -10.20 -48.91
C ALA A 42 8.29 -11.11 -47.91
N LYS A 43 8.25 -12.43 -48.16
CA LYS A 43 7.70 -13.42 -47.21
C LYS A 43 8.54 -13.47 -45.93
N ALA A 44 9.86 -13.55 -46.04
CA ALA A 44 10.75 -13.57 -44.88
C ALA A 44 10.61 -12.31 -44.01
N ASP A 45 10.45 -11.14 -44.63
CA ASP A 45 10.25 -9.90 -43.89
C ASP A 45 8.85 -9.82 -43.28
N ALA A 46 7.81 -10.29 -43.96
CA ALA A 46 6.48 -10.43 -43.38
C ALA A 46 6.47 -11.36 -42.16
N ASP A 47 7.15 -12.51 -42.24
CA ASP A 47 7.28 -13.45 -41.13
C ASP A 47 8.02 -12.84 -39.94
N LYS A 48 9.09 -12.06 -40.19
CA LYS A 48 9.79 -11.30 -39.14
C LYS A 48 8.88 -10.26 -38.49
N ILE A 49 8.12 -9.51 -39.28
CA ILE A 49 7.18 -8.50 -38.75
C ILE A 49 6.12 -9.18 -37.87
N LEU A 50 5.55 -10.30 -38.33
CA LEU A 50 4.56 -11.06 -37.57
C LEU A 50 5.15 -11.62 -36.26
N ALA A 51 6.35 -12.19 -36.32
CA ALA A 51 7.04 -12.71 -35.14
C ALA A 51 7.32 -11.59 -34.13
N HIS A 52 7.84 -10.45 -34.60
CA HIS A 52 8.10 -9.29 -33.75
C HIS A 52 6.82 -8.72 -33.13
N ALA A 53 5.75 -8.55 -33.93
CA ALA A 53 4.47 -8.07 -33.46
C ALA A 53 3.86 -9.00 -32.39
N LYS A 54 4.01 -10.32 -32.56
CA LYS A 54 3.57 -11.31 -31.56
C LYS A 54 4.35 -11.17 -30.25
N THR A 55 5.67 -11.10 -30.31
CA THR A 55 6.51 -10.91 -29.13
C THR A 55 6.15 -9.61 -28.40
N GLN A 56 5.95 -8.51 -29.13
CA GLN A 56 5.54 -7.24 -28.53
C GLN A 56 4.16 -7.31 -27.87
N ALA A 57 3.21 -8.03 -28.47
CA ALA A 57 1.89 -8.23 -27.89
C ALA A 57 1.95 -9.07 -26.60
N ASP A 58 2.73 -10.14 -26.60
CA ASP A 58 2.95 -10.99 -25.42
C ASP A 58 3.62 -10.21 -24.29
N ASP A 59 4.66 -9.42 -24.60
CA ASP A 59 5.34 -8.55 -23.64
C ASP A 59 4.40 -7.48 -23.07
N LEU A 60 3.59 -6.83 -23.92
CA LEU A 60 2.63 -5.83 -23.49
C LEU A 60 1.57 -6.43 -22.56
N LEU A 61 1.08 -7.63 -22.88
CA LEU A 61 0.11 -8.34 -22.07
C LEU A 61 0.70 -8.77 -20.72
N ALA A 62 1.95 -9.24 -20.69
CA ALA A 62 2.64 -9.59 -19.46
C ALA A 62 2.85 -8.36 -18.55
N ARG A 63 3.27 -7.23 -19.13
CA ARG A 63 3.42 -5.95 -18.42
C ARG A 63 2.08 -5.45 -17.89
N GLY A 64 1.05 -5.42 -18.74
CA GLY A 64 -0.29 -4.97 -18.34
C GLY A 64 -0.88 -5.80 -17.20
N LYS A 65 -0.70 -7.12 -17.19
CA LYS A 65 -1.10 -7.97 -16.06
C LYS A 65 -0.37 -7.61 -14.76
N THR A 66 0.94 -7.36 -14.85
CA THR A 66 1.76 -6.98 -13.70
C THR A 66 1.34 -5.62 -13.14
N GLU A 67 1.18 -4.63 -14.02
CA GLU A 67 0.71 -3.29 -13.66
C GLU A 67 -0.68 -3.31 -13.03
N LEU A 68 -1.61 -4.10 -13.58
CA LEU A 68 -2.95 -4.26 -13.02
C LEU A 68 -2.90 -4.90 -11.63
N SER A 69 -2.07 -5.92 -11.43
CA SER A 69 -1.89 -6.56 -10.12
C SER A 69 -1.31 -5.60 -9.09
N LEU A 70 -0.36 -4.75 -9.49
CA LEU A 70 0.21 -3.71 -8.62
C LEU A 70 -0.85 -2.66 -8.28
N ALA A 71 -1.59 -2.17 -9.27
CA ALA A 71 -2.66 -1.20 -9.05
C ALA A 71 -3.76 -1.75 -8.12
N ALA A 72 -4.13 -3.02 -8.26
CA ALA A 72 -5.08 -3.67 -7.38
C ALA A 72 -4.55 -3.76 -5.93
N ARG A 73 -3.28 -4.14 -5.75
CA ARG A 73 -2.63 -4.14 -4.43
C ARG A 73 -2.61 -2.75 -3.81
N ASP A 74 -2.24 -1.74 -4.58
CA ASP A 74 -2.19 -0.35 -4.11
C ASP A 74 -3.58 0.17 -3.73
N ALA A 75 -4.62 -0.22 -4.47
CA ALA A 75 -6.00 0.14 -4.14
C ALA A 75 -6.43 -0.46 -2.79
N VAL A 76 -6.08 -1.73 -2.53
CA VAL A 76 -6.35 -2.39 -1.25
C VAL A 76 -5.60 -1.70 -0.10
N LEU A 77 -4.32 -1.38 -0.28
CA LEU A 77 -3.54 -0.68 0.74
C LEU A 77 -4.12 0.71 1.05
N LYS A 78 -4.49 1.49 0.02
CA LYS A 78 -5.14 2.79 0.20
C LYS A 78 -6.47 2.68 0.95
N LEU A 79 -7.26 1.63 0.69
CA LEU A 79 -8.49 1.37 1.42
C LEU A 79 -8.20 1.05 2.89
N GLN A 80 -7.20 0.21 3.17
CA GLN A 80 -6.79 -0.11 4.54
C GLN A 80 -6.37 1.14 5.31
N ASP A 81 -5.56 2.00 4.69
CA ASP A 81 -5.12 3.26 5.31
C ASP A 81 -6.30 4.20 5.56
N ALA A 82 -7.21 4.36 4.59
CA ALA A 82 -8.40 5.20 4.75
C ALA A 82 -9.32 4.71 5.89
N LEU A 83 -9.50 3.39 6.00
CA LEU A 83 -10.29 2.80 7.08
C LEU A 83 -9.61 2.96 8.45
N ALA A 84 -8.29 2.78 8.52
CA ALA A 84 -7.53 2.97 9.75
C ALA A 84 -7.60 4.43 10.23
N GLN A 85 -7.45 5.40 9.32
CA GLN A 85 -7.60 6.82 9.61
C GLN A 85 -9.03 7.17 10.05
N GLY A 86 -10.04 6.60 9.39
CA GLY A 86 -11.44 6.78 9.77
C GLY A 86 -11.73 6.25 11.17
N LEU A 87 -11.23 5.06 11.51
CA LEU A 87 -11.36 4.49 12.84
C LEU A 87 -10.67 5.37 13.90
N GLN A 88 -9.43 5.80 13.64
CA GLN A 88 -8.70 6.70 14.53
C GLN A 88 -9.50 7.98 14.81
N ALA A 89 -10.11 8.57 13.78
CA ALA A 89 -10.95 9.77 13.94
C ALA A 89 -12.19 9.51 14.81
N ILE A 90 -12.85 8.36 14.62
CA ILE A 90 -14.02 7.95 15.44
C ILE A 90 -13.61 7.77 16.90
N VAL A 91 -12.51 7.07 17.16
CA VAL A 91 -11.98 6.84 18.51
C VAL A 91 -11.60 8.16 19.18
N ALA A 92 -10.87 9.03 18.47
CA ALA A 92 -10.50 10.36 18.96
C ALA A 92 -11.73 11.19 19.34
N GLN A 93 -12.76 11.17 18.50
CA GLN A 93 -14.00 11.89 18.76
C GLN A 93 -14.74 11.33 19.98
N ALA A 94 -14.78 10.01 20.14
CA ALA A 94 -15.43 9.35 21.27
C ALA A 94 -14.76 9.65 22.62
N ILE A 95 -13.43 9.81 22.63
CA ILE A 95 -12.64 10.07 23.85
C ILE A 95 -12.63 11.56 24.23
N ARG A 96 -12.75 12.46 23.25
CA ARG A 96 -12.54 13.90 23.45
C ARG A 96 -13.44 14.54 24.49
N GLU A 97 -14.73 14.19 24.51
CA GLU A 97 -15.68 14.77 25.46
C GLU A 97 -15.57 14.14 26.86
N PRO A 98 -15.51 12.81 27.03
CA PRO A 98 -15.24 12.20 28.34
C PRO A 98 -13.97 12.70 29.03
N MET A 99 -12.90 12.96 28.28
CA MET A 99 -11.63 13.49 28.83
C MET A 99 -11.71 14.92 29.37
N LYS A 100 -12.79 15.66 29.09
CA LYS A 100 -13.06 16.98 29.67
C LYS A 100 -13.95 16.93 30.92
N ASP A 101 -14.53 15.76 31.21
CA ASP A 101 -15.37 15.56 32.38
C ASP A 101 -14.51 15.15 33.59
N ALA A 102 -14.48 16.00 34.61
CA ALA A 102 -13.72 15.75 35.82
C ALA A 102 -14.17 14.47 36.56
N GLN A 103 -15.45 14.07 36.46
CA GLN A 103 -15.91 12.82 37.07
C GLN A 103 -15.34 11.60 36.36
N PHE A 104 -15.33 11.62 35.02
CA PHE A 104 -14.74 10.55 34.21
C PHE A 104 -13.23 10.46 34.45
N VAL A 105 -12.53 11.59 34.40
CA VAL A 105 -11.08 11.67 34.67
C VAL A 105 -10.76 11.21 36.09
N GLY A 106 -11.56 11.59 37.09
CA GLY A 106 -11.39 11.13 38.48
C GLY A 106 -11.53 9.61 38.62
N LYS A 107 -12.51 8.99 37.93
CA LYS A 107 -12.64 7.51 37.91
C LYS A 107 -11.46 6.84 37.23
N LEU A 108 -11.00 7.38 36.10
CA LEU A 108 -9.86 6.81 35.39
C LEU A 108 -8.58 6.91 36.24
N LEU A 109 -8.37 8.05 36.91
CA LEU A 109 -7.31 8.23 37.89
C LEU A 109 -7.40 7.19 39.01
N HIS A 110 -8.58 6.98 39.60
CA HIS A 110 -8.78 5.96 40.63
C HIS A 110 -8.31 4.57 40.16
N GLU A 111 -8.80 4.12 39.00
CA GLU A 111 -8.49 2.79 38.47
C GLU A 111 -6.99 2.61 38.22
N ILE A 112 -6.34 3.61 37.61
CA ILE A 112 -4.90 3.55 37.33
C ILE A 112 -4.10 3.59 38.63
N ILE A 113 -4.43 4.50 39.54
CA ILE A 113 -3.73 4.63 40.82
C ILE A 113 -3.84 3.34 41.64
N MET A 114 -5.02 2.71 41.68
CA MET A 114 -5.20 1.43 42.36
C MET A 114 -4.38 0.29 41.75
N LEU A 115 -4.15 0.31 40.43
CA LEU A 115 -3.25 -0.66 39.77
C LEU A 115 -1.79 -0.49 40.24
N TYR A 116 -1.30 0.74 40.37
CA TYR A 116 0.08 1.02 40.81
C TYR A 116 0.27 0.89 42.33
N LEU A 117 -0.77 1.15 43.14
CA LEU A 117 -0.70 1.03 44.61
C LEU A 117 -0.65 -0.42 45.09
N GLN A 118 -1.08 -1.40 44.29
CA GLN A 118 -0.98 -2.82 44.64
C GLN A 118 0.47 -3.31 44.81
N ASP A 119 1.42 -2.68 44.12
CA ASP A 119 2.84 -3.02 44.19
C ASP A 119 3.63 -2.17 45.20
N LEU A 120 3.04 -1.09 45.72
CA LEU A 120 3.67 -0.19 46.69
C LEU A 120 3.50 -0.71 48.13
N ARG A 121 4.15 -1.86 48.44
CA ARG A 121 4.16 -2.43 49.80
C ARG A 121 5.10 -1.70 50.76
N ASP A 122 5.98 -0.83 50.26
CA ASP A 122 7.05 -0.24 51.07
C ASP A 122 7.51 1.11 50.47
N ASN A 123 6.78 2.22 50.70
CA ASN A 123 7.34 3.56 51.00
C ASN A 123 6.36 4.73 50.78
N LYS A 124 6.70 5.83 51.47
CA LYS A 124 6.15 7.19 51.46
C LYS A 124 6.31 7.90 50.10
N GLU A 125 5.99 7.24 48.99
CA GLU A 125 6.09 7.86 47.68
C GLU A 125 4.97 8.88 47.48
N VAL A 126 5.37 10.06 47.01
CA VAL A 126 4.44 11.13 46.64
C VAL A 126 4.12 10.95 45.17
N MET A 127 2.86 10.69 44.85
CA MET A 127 2.40 10.68 43.47
C MET A 127 2.05 12.10 43.05
N ASN A 128 2.76 12.63 42.06
CA ASN A 128 2.43 13.93 41.49
C ASN A 128 1.47 13.71 40.33
N ILE A 129 0.32 14.37 40.36
CA ILE A 129 -0.70 14.32 39.31
C ILE A 129 -0.87 15.72 38.76
N ASN A 130 -0.72 15.86 37.45
CA ASN A 130 -0.91 17.08 36.73
C ASN A 130 -2.18 16.98 35.89
N VAL A 131 -3.08 17.94 36.06
CA VAL A 131 -4.38 18.00 35.39
C VAL A 131 -4.59 19.41 34.83
N PRO A 132 -5.59 19.62 33.97
CA PRO A 132 -5.99 20.96 33.54
C PRO A 132 -6.48 21.79 34.72
N GLU A 133 -6.14 23.08 34.73
CA GLU A 133 -6.62 24.02 35.75
C GLU A 133 -8.16 24.02 35.85
N SER A 134 -8.86 23.77 34.75
CA SER A 134 -10.33 23.66 34.71
C SER A 134 -10.89 22.51 35.54
N MET A 135 -10.15 21.41 35.73
CA MET A 135 -10.60 20.24 36.49
C MET A 135 -9.98 20.16 37.89
N ARG A 136 -9.04 21.07 38.19
CA ARG A 136 -8.23 21.01 39.41
C ARG A 136 -9.06 20.96 40.69
N THR A 137 -10.06 21.84 40.84
CA THR A 137 -10.88 21.91 42.07
C THR A 137 -11.66 20.61 42.27
N GLU A 138 -12.36 20.14 41.25
CA GLU A 138 -13.18 18.93 41.32
C GLU A 138 -12.35 17.68 41.58
N LEU A 139 -11.17 17.59 40.95
CA LEU A 139 -10.24 16.47 41.14
C LEU A 139 -9.51 16.57 42.48
N THR A 140 -9.31 17.77 43.04
CA THR A 140 -8.81 17.92 44.42
C THR A 140 -9.82 17.39 45.41
N ASP A 141 -11.10 17.75 45.25
CA ASP A 141 -12.18 17.25 46.11
C ASP A 141 -12.35 15.73 45.98
N TRP A 142 -12.21 15.18 44.77
CA TRP A 142 -12.16 13.74 44.54
C TRP A 142 -10.99 13.09 45.28
N ALA A 143 -9.77 13.62 45.14
CA ALA A 143 -8.58 13.07 45.78
C ALA A 143 -8.67 13.09 47.31
N MET A 144 -9.26 14.14 47.91
CA MET A 144 -9.49 14.18 49.37
C MET A 144 -10.44 13.07 49.85
N ARG A 145 -11.49 12.76 49.08
CA ARG A 145 -12.40 11.66 49.38
C ARG A 145 -11.72 10.30 49.23
N GLU A 146 -11.02 10.09 48.12
CA GLU A 146 -10.33 8.84 47.81
C GLU A 146 -9.20 8.53 48.78
N ILE A 147 -8.34 9.51 49.12
CA ILE A 147 -7.29 9.31 50.12
C ILE A 147 -7.90 9.03 51.49
N GLY A 148 -8.98 9.72 51.85
CA GLY A 148 -9.71 9.43 53.09
C GLY A 148 -10.14 7.97 53.16
N GLN A 149 -10.59 7.40 52.04
CA GLN A 149 -11.02 6.02 51.93
C GLN A 149 -9.84 5.02 51.86
N ALA A 150 -8.81 5.30 51.05
CA ALA A 150 -7.60 4.49 50.95
C ALA A 150 -6.80 4.42 52.27
N THR A 151 -6.83 5.49 53.08
CA THR A 151 -6.22 5.52 54.42
C THR A 151 -6.95 4.57 55.38
N ILE A 152 -8.27 4.42 55.23
CA ILE A 152 -9.07 3.45 56.00
C ILE A 152 -8.70 2.01 55.60
N ASP A 153 -8.36 1.79 54.33
CA ASP A 153 -7.93 0.50 53.80
C ASP A 153 -6.43 0.19 54.02
N GLY A 154 -5.72 1.06 54.74
CA GLY A 154 -4.32 0.85 55.14
C GLY A 154 -3.26 1.25 54.10
N ILE A 155 -3.67 1.86 52.99
CA ILE A 155 -2.77 2.36 51.94
C ILE A 155 -2.23 3.74 52.35
N ARG A 156 -0.91 3.88 52.47
CA ARG A 156 -0.25 5.14 52.85
C ARG A 156 0.47 5.76 51.64
N GLY A 157 -0.25 6.59 50.88
CA GLY A 157 0.30 7.41 49.81
C GLY A 157 -0.12 8.86 49.96
N SER A 158 0.70 9.79 49.47
CA SER A 158 0.34 11.21 49.38
C SER A 158 0.23 11.60 47.91
N ILE A 159 -0.91 12.21 47.54
CA ILE A 159 -1.16 12.69 46.18
C ILE A 159 -0.95 14.20 46.18
N ASN A 160 -0.15 14.69 45.23
CA ASN A 160 0.03 16.12 44.98
C ASN A 160 -0.59 16.46 43.63
N LEU A 161 -1.67 17.24 43.64
CA LEU A 161 -2.42 17.61 42.44
C LEU A 161 -2.07 19.02 41.99
N GLN A 162 -1.65 19.14 40.73
CA GLN A 162 -1.24 20.39 40.08
C GLN A 162 -2.11 20.66 38.85
N GLY A 163 -2.36 21.94 38.56
CA GLY A 163 -3.19 22.40 37.45
C GLY A 163 -2.39 22.94 36.25
N ALA A 164 -1.27 22.30 35.92
CA ALA A 164 -0.32 22.81 34.93
C ALA A 164 -0.47 22.16 33.53
N LEU A 165 -1.41 21.23 33.35
CA LEU A 165 -1.60 20.56 32.06
C LEU A 165 -2.36 21.46 31.08
N ALA A 166 -1.79 21.64 29.88
CA ALA A 166 -2.36 22.54 28.86
C ALA A 166 -3.55 21.94 28.08
N GLY A 167 -3.72 20.62 28.10
CA GLY A 167 -4.75 19.89 27.34
C GLY A 167 -5.56 18.92 28.20
N ALA A 168 -6.66 18.39 27.67
CA ALA A 168 -7.52 17.45 28.39
C ALA A 168 -6.77 16.17 28.82
N GLY A 169 -7.25 15.50 29.87
CA GLY A 169 -6.62 14.32 30.44
C GLY A 169 -5.81 14.62 31.71
N PHE A 170 -4.80 13.80 31.97
CA PHE A 170 -3.88 13.96 33.10
C PHE A 170 -2.53 13.31 32.83
N GLU A 171 -1.54 13.71 33.61
CA GLU A 171 -0.22 13.10 33.68
C GLU A 171 0.05 12.76 35.14
N PHE A 172 0.67 11.61 35.42
CA PHE A 172 1.15 11.34 36.77
C PHE A 172 2.57 10.80 36.76
N THR A 173 3.31 11.13 37.80
CA THR A 173 4.66 10.63 38.02
C THR A 173 4.71 9.83 39.32
N VAL A 174 5.17 8.59 39.22
CA VAL A 174 5.37 7.65 40.34
C VAL A 174 6.71 6.94 40.18
N SER A 175 7.50 6.85 41.25
CA SER A 175 8.83 6.20 41.26
C SER A 175 9.79 6.63 40.12
N GLY A 176 9.66 7.86 39.62
CA GLY A 176 10.44 8.39 38.50
C GLY A 176 9.94 8.03 37.09
N ALA A 177 8.85 7.25 36.98
CA ALA A 177 8.14 7.01 35.74
C ALA A 177 6.99 8.00 35.59
N THR A 178 6.88 8.61 34.40
CA THR A 178 5.78 9.49 34.04
C THR A 178 4.85 8.77 33.08
N VAL A 179 3.56 8.78 33.38
CA VAL A 179 2.50 8.24 32.55
C VAL A 179 1.59 9.38 32.14
N GLU A 180 1.43 9.55 30.83
CA GLU A 180 0.54 10.52 30.23
C GLU A 180 -0.74 9.83 29.77
N VAL A 181 -1.89 10.38 30.16
CA VAL A 181 -3.22 9.91 29.79
C VAL A 181 -3.99 11.09 29.20
N THR A 182 -3.65 11.41 27.95
CA THR A 182 -4.29 12.43 27.10
C THR A 182 -5.18 11.79 26.02
N PRO A 183 -6.15 12.52 25.45
CA PRO A 183 -6.97 12.01 24.34
C PRO A 183 -6.14 11.41 23.21
N GLU A 184 -5.00 12.02 22.88
CA GLU A 184 -4.08 11.58 21.84
C GLU A 184 -3.42 10.24 22.21
N SER A 185 -2.88 10.12 23.42
CA SER A 185 -2.25 8.88 23.91
C SER A 185 -3.23 7.70 23.97
N VAL A 186 -4.46 7.92 24.45
CA VAL A 186 -5.50 6.90 24.53
C VAL A 186 -5.98 6.52 23.14
N THR A 187 -6.16 7.51 22.25
CA THR A 187 -6.53 7.25 20.85
C THR A 187 -5.48 6.38 20.17
N SER A 188 -4.19 6.69 20.32
CA SER A 188 -3.11 5.89 19.75
C SER A 188 -3.16 4.46 20.28
N THR A 189 -3.23 4.30 21.60
CA THR A 189 -3.24 2.98 22.25
C THR A 189 -4.42 2.12 21.82
N LEU A 190 -5.63 2.69 21.78
CA LEU A 190 -6.81 1.96 21.32
C LEU A 190 -6.77 1.66 19.82
N THR A 191 -6.22 2.57 19.01
CA THR A 191 -6.04 2.33 17.57
C THR A 191 -5.05 1.20 17.32
N ASP A 192 -3.96 1.13 18.10
CA ASP A 192 -2.97 0.04 18.02
C ASP A 192 -3.57 -1.30 18.45
N LEU A 193 -4.48 -1.30 19.42
CA LEU A 193 -5.17 -2.51 19.88
C LEU A 193 -6.17 -3.03 18.84
N VAL A 194 -6.90 -2.14 18.17
CA VAL A 194 -7.96 -2.51 17.20
C VAL A 194 -7.42 -2.70 15.79
N GLY A 195 -6.29 -2.06 15.46
CA GLY A 195 -5.64 -2.12 14.15
C GLY A 195 -5.39 -3.53 13.61
N PRO A 196 -4.85 -4.47 14.41
CA PRO A 196 -4.69 -5.87 13.99
C PRO A 196 -5.99 -6.54 13.59
N LYS A 197 -7.09 -6.32 14.33
CA LYS A 197 -8.40 -6.93 14.01
C LYS A 197 -9.02 -6.34 12.75
N LEU A 198 -8.86 -5.04 12.53
CA LEU A 198 -9.28 -4.39 11.29
C LEU A 198 -8.54 -4.97 10.08
N ARG A 199 -7.22 -5.19 10.19
CA ARG A 199 -6.43 -5.83 9.13
C ARG A 199 -6.87 -7.26 8.86
N GLU A 200 -7.18 -8.03 9.91
CA GLU A 200 -7.72 -9.39 9.78
C GLU A 200 -9.03 -9.38 8.98
N LEU A 201 -10.00 -8.51 9.33
CA LEU A 201 -11.28 -8.42 8.62
C LEU A 201 -11.13 -8.00 7.14
N LEU A 202 -10.13 -7.19 6.82
CA LEU A 202 -9.87 -6.72 5.46
C LEU A 202 -9.05 -7.71 4.62
N THR A 203 -8.39 -8.67 5.25
CA THR A 203 -7.60 -9.72 4.59
C THR A 203 -8.29 -11.08 4.62
N ALA A 204 -9.34 -11.24 5.43
CA ALA A 204 -10.24 -12.36 5.38
C ALA A 204 -10.82 -12.46 3.95
N LYS A 205 -10.58 -13.60 3.30
CA LYS A 205 -11.24 -13.91 2.04
C LYS A 205 -12.76 -13.85 2.27
N PRO A 206 -13.56 -13.33 1.32
CA PRO A 206 -14.99 -13.59 1.36
C PRO A 206 -15.18 -15.12 1.36
N ASP A 207 -16.01 -15.63 2.26
CA ASP A 207 -16.45 -17.03 2.23
C ASP A 207 -17.01 -17.28 0.82
N GLU A 208 -16.43 -18.26 0.12
CA GLU A 208 -16.99 -18.78 -1.14
C GLU A 208 -18.25 -19.58 -0.78
N ASP A 209 -19.40 -18.90 -0.77
CA ASP A 209 -20.74 -19.52 -0.87
C ASP A 209 -21.17 -19.65 -2.33
#